data_AF-A0A0D0CSH5-F1
#
_entry.id   AF-A0A0D0CSH5-F1
#
_cell.length_a   1.000
_cell.length_b   1.000
_cell.length_c   1.000
_cell.angle_alpha   90.00
_cell.angle_beta   90.00
_cell.angle_gamma   90.00
#
_symmetry.space_group_name_H-M   'P 1'
#
loop_
_entity.id
_entity.type
_entity.pdbx_description
1 polymer ?
#
loop_
_entity_poly.entity_id
_entity_poly.type
_entity_poly.pdbx_seq_one_letter_code
_entity_poly.pdbx_strand_id
1 'polypeptide(L)'
;MGVLHHNLVSEIGHAKLAAFVRFDRSTFNDSSLLIQALAQELTDFSGMIGFEIAHNIGERPEIVKVTQLSTQLQTLVIDPLVKCESKIKETVRSLVIIIDGLDESLDRDDQEAFQNMLRLFSDNLLGKGCPYIRLIIASRPTEEITAAFIERPHIYPFYLDINSPETKSDIELYLRKKLEIIPAFQKLPKSKIGPNGQFYILNELANRASGLFIWAAVVVKFISGYPEGRLQTFLATDIPNTSTKALTMLYQTALDSIAREEDYDLKDHLRLALG
;
A
#
# COMPACT_ATOMS: atom_id res chain seq x y z
N MET A 1 -4.97 -5.70 7.56
CA MET A 1 -5.57 -5.63 6.20
C MET A 1 -5.46 -4.22 5.65
N GLY A 2 -5.06 -4.04 4.40
CA GLY A 2 -4.90 -2.73 3.75
C GLY A 2 -6.23 -2.08 3.36
N VAL A 3 -6.23 -0.75 3.20
CA VAL A 3 -7.41 0.05 2.82
C VAL A 3 -7.92 -0.34 1.41
N LEU A 4 -7.02 -0.79 0.53
CA LEU A 4 -7.34 -1.22 -0.83
C LEU A 4 -8.24 -2.47 -0.84
N HIS A 5 -7.99 -3.43 0.05
CA HIS A 5 -8.82 -4.63 0.19
C HIS A 5 -10.27 -4.27 0.55
N HIS A 6 -10.47 -3.46 1.61
CA HIS A 6 -11.79 -3.14 2.15
C HIS A 6 -12.73 -2.46 1.15
N ASN A 7 -12.19 -1.63 0.25
CA ASN A 7 -12.98 -0.91 -0.75
C ASN A 7 -13.29 -1.75 -2.01
N LEU A 8 -12.61 -2.87 -2.21
CA LEU A 8 -12.74 -3.72 -3.41
C LEU A 8 -13.44 -5.06 -3.07
N VAL A 9 -13.78 -5.31 -1.80
CA VAL A 9 -14.60 -6.46 -1.36
C VAL A 9 -16.03 -6.37 -1.92
N SER A 10 -16.50 -5.19 -2.32
CA SER A 10 -17.79 -5.03 -3.03
C SER A 10 -17.60 -5.12 -4.54
N GLU A 11 -18.53 -5.81 -5.24
CA GLU A 11 -18.60 -5.85 -6.71
C GLU A 11 -18.35 -4.46 -7.33
N ILE A 12 -17.28 -4.34 -8.12
CA ILE A 12 -17.00 -3.11 -8.90
C ILE A 12 -17.70 -3.29 -10.24
N GLY A 13 -19.00 -3.02 -10.25
CA GLY A 13 -19.85 -3.35 -11.40
C GLY A 13 -19.90 -4.86 -11.63
N HIS A 14 -19.42 -5.35 -12.78
CA HIS A 14 -19.41 -6.78 -13.12
C HIS A 14 -18.10 -7.51 -12.81
N ALA A 15 -17.19 -6.86 -12.08
CA ALA A 15 -15.90 -7.42 -11.67
C ALA A 15 -15.94 -7.89 -10.21
N LYS A 16 -15.35 -9.05 -9.93
CA LYS A 16 -15.21 -9.58 -8.55
C LYS A 16 -13.76 -9.73 -8.17
N LEU A 17 -13.42 -9.33 -6.95
CA LEU A 17 -12.12 -9.61 -6.35
C LEU A 17 -12.01 -11.11 -6.08
N ALA A 18 -11.05 -11.77 -6.73
CA ALA A 18 -10.82 -13.20 -6.63
C ALA A 18 -9.63 -13.54 -5.72
N ALA A 19 -8.65 -12.65 -5.62
CA ALA A 19 -7.53 -12.82 -4.71
C ALA A 19 -6.92 -11.46 -4.33
N PHE A 20 -6.51 -11.33 -3.07
CA PHE A 20 -5.75 -10.18 -2.59
C PHE A 20 -4.52 -10.66 -1.81
N VAL A 21 -3.34 -10.40 -2.36
CA VAL A 21 -2.08 -10.68 -1.67
C VAL A 21 -1.40 -9.36 -1.36
N ARG A 22 -0.98 -9.17 -0.10
CA ARG A 22 -0.20 -8.02 0.31
C ARG A 22 1.15 -8.47 0.83
N PHE A 23 2.20 -7.96 0.22
CA PHE A 23 3.54 -8.05 0.78
C PHE A 23 3.71 -7.04 1.91
N ASP A 24 4.46 -7.45 2.92
CA ASP A 24 4.80 -6.67 4.08
C ASP A 24 6.15 -7.17 4.61
N ARG A 25 7.10 -6.24 4.81
CA ARG A 25 8.46 -6.55 5.25
C ARG A 25 8.54 -7.41 6.51
N SER A 26 7.52 -7.36 7.36
CA SER A 26 7.52 -8.03 8.66
C SER A 26 6.80 -9.38 8.67
N THR A 27 5.82 -9.58 7.80
CA THR A 27 4.94 -10.77 7.86
C THR A 27 4.94 -11.61 6.59
N PHE A 28 5.09 -11.00 5.42
CA PHE A 28 5.04 -11.71 4.13
C PHE A 28 5.89 -10.95 3.12
N ASN A 29 7.17 -11.27 3.05
CA ASN A 29 8.16 -10.60 2.20
C ASN A 29 8.84 -11.56 1.22
N ASP A 30 8.54 -12.85 1.29
CA ASP A 30 9.12 -13.87 0.42
C ASP A 30 8.33 -13.96 -0.89
N SER A 31 8.93 -13.45 -1.96
CA SER A 31 8.35 -13.49 -3.31
C SER A 31 8.13 -14.91 -3.85
N SER A 32 8.88 -15.90 -3.35
CA SER A 32 8.74 -17.30 -3.78
C SER A 32 7.40 -17.92 -3.37
N LEU A 33 6.78 -17.40 -2.31
CA LEU A 33 5.50 -17.88 -1.78
C LEU A 33 4.28 -17.25 -2.43
N LEU A 34 4.46 -16.26 -3.31
CA LEU A 34 3.35 -15.52 -3.93
C LEU A 34 2.34 -16.42 -4.62
N ILE A 35 2.81 -17.41 -5.39
CA ILE A 35 1.92 -18.29 -6.15
C ILE A 35 1.08 -19.16 -5.22
N GLN A 36 1.67 -19.60 -4.11
CA GLN A 36 0.97 -20.38 -3.09
C GLN A 36 -0.08 -19.52 -2.38
N ALA A 37 0.27 -18.26 -2.05
CA ALA A 37 -0.67 -17.31 -1.47
C ALA A 37 -1.85 -17.02 -2.43
N LEU A 38 -1.58 -16.84 -3.73
CA LEU A 38 -2.63 -16.69 -4.74
C LEU A 38 -3.53 -17.93 -4.84
N ALA A 39 -2.95 -19.13 -4.82
CA ALA A 39 -3.71 -20.38 -4.87
C ALA A 39 -4.62 -20.54 -3.64
N GLN A 40 -4.14 -20.15 -2.45
CA GLN A 40 -4.93 -20.14 -1.23
C GLN A 40 -6.11 -19.16 -1.33
N GLU A 41 -5.85 -17.91 -1.72
CA GLU A 41 -6.90 -16.90 -1.91
C GLU A 41 -7.98 -17.35 -2.92
N LEU A 42 -7.57 -17.97 -4.03
CA LEU A 42 -8.49 -18.49 -5.05
C LEU A 42 -9.31 -19.68 -4.55
N THR A 43 -8.76 -20.49 -3.65
CA THR A 43 -9.48 -21.58 -2.99
C THR A 43 -10.56 -21.02 -2.08
N ASP A 44 -10.27 -19.98 -1.31
CA ASP A 44 -11.22 -19.31 -0.42
C ASP A 44 -12.31 -18.56 -1.21
N PHE A 45 -11.97 -18.05 -2.40
CA PHE A 45 -12.92 -17.39 -3.30
C PHE A 45 -13.94 -18.37 -3.91
N SER A 46 -13.52 -19.57 -4.33
CA SER A 46 -14.40 -20.51 -5.03
C SER A 46 -14.01 -21.96 -4.77
N GLY A 47 -14.91 -22.71 -4.13
CA GLY A 47 -14.71 -24.15 -3.88
C GLY A 47 -14.52 -24.98 -5.15
N MET A 48 -15.00 -24.52 -6.31
CA MET A 48 -14.74 -25.17 -7.60
C MET A 48 -13.28 -24.98 -8.04
N ILE A 49 -12.74 -23.77 -7.90
CA ILE A 49 -11.32 -23.51 -8.20
C ILE A 49 -10.45 -24.26 -7.19
N GLY A 50 -10.81 -24.19 -5.91
CA GLY A 50 -10.15 -24.91 -4.83
C GLY A 50 -10.10 -26.43 -5.04
N PHE A 51 -11.20 -27.03 -5.52
CA PHE A 51 -11.21 -28.45 -5.89
C PHE A 51 -10.16 -28.75 -6.96
N GLU A 52 -10.04 -27.90 -7.97
CA GLU A 52 -9.12 -28.15 -9.08
C GLU A 52 -7.65 -27.90 -8.72
N ILE A 53 -7.40 -26.93 -7.83
CA ILE A 53 -6.09 -26.75 -7.20
C ILE A 53 -5.71 -28.00 -6.40
N ALA A 54 -6.62 -28.49 -5.54
CA ALA A 54 -6.39 -29.69 -4.73
C ALA A 54 -6.17 -30.94 -5.59
N HIS A 55 -6.92 -31.08 -6.69
CA HIS A 55 -6.72 -32.15 -7.66
C HIS A 55 -5.32 -32.09 -8.29
N ASN A 56 -4.89 -30.92 -8.77
CA ASN A 56 -3.56 -30.74 -9.35
C ASN A 56 -2.43 -31.04 -8.34
N ILE A 57 -2.60 -30.65 -7.06
CA ILE A 57 -1.67 -31.01 -5.98
C ILE A 57 -1.68 -32.51 -5.70
N GLY A 58 -2.84 -33.16 -5.74
CA GLY A 58 -2.97 -34.61 -5.55
C GLY A 58 -2.25 -35.42 -6.63
N GLU A 59 -2.31 -34.96 -7.88
CA GLU A 59 -1.61 -35.57 -9.02
C GLU A 59 -0.10 -35.30 -9.00
N ARG A 60 0.33 -34.15 -8.48
CA ARG A 60 1.75 -33.72 -8.42
C ARG A 60 2.09 -33.03 -7.10
N PRO A 61 2.24 -33.78 -5.98
CA PRO A 61 2.45 -33.18 -4.66
C PRO A 61 3.71 -32.32 -4.55
N GLU A 62 4.72 -32.61 -5.37
CA GLU A 62 5.98 -31.86 -5.44
C GLU A 62 5.81 -30.43 -5.97
N ILE A 63 4.70 -30.09 -6.62
CA ILE A 63 4.48 -28.76 -7.21
C ILE A 63 4.61 -27.64 -6.17
N VAL A 64 4.21 -27.89 -4.93
CA VAL A 64 4.29 -26.94 -3.81
C VAL A 64 5.76 -26.61 -3.45
N LYS A 65 6.69 -27.49 -3.80
CA LYS A 65 8.14 -27.34 -3.54
C LYS A 65 8.93 -26.89 -4.77
N VAL A 66 8.30 -26.78 -5.94
CA VAL A 66 8.97 -26.35 -7.18
C VAL A 66 9.39 -24.89 -7.07
N THR A 67 10.68 -24.60 -7.20
CA THR A 67 11.20 -23.23 -7.14
C THR A 67 10.89 -22.40 -8.38
N GLN A 68 10.62 -23.06 -9.52
CA GLN A 68 10.29 -22.38 -10.76
C GLN A 68 8.86 -21.80 -10.72
N LEU A 69 8.77 -20.49 -10.45
CA LEU A 69 7.49 -19.78 -10.30
C LEU A 69 6.57 -19.89 -11.51
N SER A 70 7.09 -19.98 -12.74
CA SER A 70 6.25 -20.16 -13.94
C SER A 70 5.47 -21.47 -13.90
N THR A 71 6.12 -22.54 -13.44
CA THR A 71 5.53 -23.88 -13.35
C THR A 71 4.49 -23.92 -12.25
N GLN A 72 4.81 -23.34 -11.08
CA GLN A 72 3.82 -23.19 -10.01
C GLN A 72 2.61 -22.36 -10.47
N LEU A 73 2.84 -21.21 -11.12
CA LEU A 73 1.76 -20.33 -11.58
C LEU A 73 0.87 -21.04 -12.60
N GLN A 74 1.46 -21.78 -13.52
CA GLN A 74 0.70 -22.57 -14.49
C GLN A 74 -0.19 -23.60 -13.78
N THR A 75 0.39 -24.44 -12.92
CA THR A 75 -0.31 -25.59 -12.33
C THR A 75 -1.29 -25.21 -11.22
N LEU A 76 -0.95 -24.21 -10.39
CA LEU A 76 -1.74 -23.87 -9.20
C LEU A 76 -2.72 -22.72 -9.42
N VAL A 77 -2.57 -21.93 -10.49
CA VAL A 77 -3.41 -20.76 -10.74
C VAL A 77 -4.04 -20.84 -12.13
N ILE A 78 -3.24 -20.88 -13.20
CA ILE A 78 -3.76 -20.79 -14.57
C ILE A 78 -4.59 -22.02 -14.95
N ASP A 79 -4.08 -23.24 -14.77
CA ASP A 79 -4.78 -24.46 -15.16
C ASP A 79 -6.14 -24.62 -14.43
N PRO A 80 -6.24 -24.41 -13.11
CA PRO A 80 -7.52 -24.38 -12.41
C PRO A 80 -8.50 -23.34 -12.96
N LEU A 81 -8.02 -22.11 -13.20
CA LEU A 81 -8.84 -21.01 -13.72
C LEU A 81 -9.35 -21.28 -15.14
N VAL A 82 -8.50 -21.86 -16.00
CA VAL A 82 -8.89 -22.25 -17.37
C VAL A 82 -9.96 -23.35 -17.32
N LYS A 83 -9.76 -24.39 -16.51
CA LYS A 83 -10.75 -25.48 -16.35
C LYS A 83 -12.10 -24.98 -15.82
N CYS A 84 -12.09 -23.93 -15.01
CA CYS A 84 -13.27 -23.33 -14.40
C CYS A 84 -13.93 -22.22 -15.24
N GLU A 85 -13.33 -21.82 -16.38
CA GLU A 85 -13.65 -20.58 -17.08
C GLU A 85 -15.13 -20.47 -17.49
N SER A 86 -15.72 -21.54 -18.06
CA SER A 86 -17.10 -21.51 -18.53
C SER A 86 -18.09 -21.15 -17.42
N LYS A 87 -17.96 -21.82 -16.27
CA LYS A 87 -18.79 -21.61 -15.08
C LYS A 87 -18.53 -20.25 -14.42
N ILE A 88 -17.28 -19.79 -14.39
CA ILE A 88 -16.94 -18.45 -13.87
C ILE A 88 -17.66 -17.38 -14.71
N LYS A 89 -17.61 -17.50 -16.04
CA LYS A 89 -18.20 -16.52 -16.98
C LYS A 89 -19.72 -16.48 -16.98
N GLU A 90 -20.40 -17.50 -16.46
CA GLU A 90 -21.86 -17.48 -16.26
C GLU A 90 -22.26 -16.45 -15.18
N THR A 91 -21.40 -16.22 -14.18
CA THR A 91 -21.72 -15.40 -13.01
C THR A 91 -20.95 -14.08 -12.96
N VAL A 92 -19.76 -14.03 -13.57
CA VAL A 92 -18.85 -12.89 -13.46
C VAL A 92 -18.25 -12.54 -14.81
N ARG A 93 -18.23 -11.25 -15.16
CA ARG A 93 -17.61 -10.79 -16.42
C ARG A 93 -16.09 -10.74 -16.33
N SER A 94 -15.56 -10.39 -15.16
CA SER A 94 -14.12 -10.28 -14.93
C SER A 94 -13.74 -10.59 -13.49
N LEU A 95 -12.63 -11.30 -13.30
CA LEU A 95 -12.03 -11.47 -11.98
C LEU A 95 -10.89 -10.47 -11.81
N VAL A 96 -10.72 -9.96 -10.60
CA VAL A 96 -9.64 -9.05 -10.23
C VAL A 96 -8.72 -9.77 -9.25
N ILE A 97 -7.43 -9.72 -9.53
CA ILE A 97 -6.38 -10.14 -8.60
C ILE A 97 -5.57 -8.90 -8.26
N ILE A 98 -5.29 -8.72 -6.97
CA ILE A 98 -4.56 -7.56 -6.47
C ILE A 98 -3.32 -8.03 -5.73
N ILE A 99 -2.19 -7.42 -6.08
CA ILE A 99 -0.92 -7.58 -5.39
C ILE A 99 -0.53 -6.21 -4.85
N ASP A 100 -0.52 -6.06 -3.54
CA ASP A 100 -0.20 -4.81 -2.84
C ASP A 100 1.20 -4.87 -2.22
N GLY A 101 1.97 -3.80 -2.35
CA GLY A 101 3.31 -3.66 -1.78
C GLY A 101 4.39 -4.51 -2.46
N LEU A 102 4.35 -4.68 -3.79
CA LEU A 102 5.32 -5.55 -4.50
C LEU A 102 6.79 -5.23 -4.17
N ASP A 103 7.14 -3.96 -3.98
CA ASP A 103 8.49 -3.54 -3.57
C ASP A 103 8.92 -4.03 -2.18
N GLU A 104 7.98 -4.49 -1.36
CA GLU A 104 8.23 -5.08 -0.04
C GLU A 104 8.48 -6.59 -0.08
N SER A 105 8.40 -7.21 -1.27
CA SER A 105 8.76 -8.63 -1.49
C SER A 105 10.22 -8.84 -1.87
N LEU A 106 11.03 -7.77 -1.81
CA LEU A 106 12.45 -7.83 -2.11
C LEU A 106 13.19 -8.34 -0.88
N ASP A 107 13.37 -9.65 -0.78
CA ASP A 107 14.35 -10.22 0.14
C ASP A 107 15.75 -10.10 -0.48
N ARG A 108 16.72 -9.60 0.29
CA ARG A 108 18.10 -9.42 -0.18
C ARG A 108 18.78 -10.74 -0.50
N ASP A 109 18.27 -11.83 0.06
CA ASP A 109 18.84 -13.17 -0.12
C ASP A 109 18.25 -13.93 -1.33
N ASP A 110 17.12 -13.48 -1.90
CA ASP A 110 16.49 -14.13 -3.07
C ASP A 110 16.06 -13.13 -4.17
N GLN A 111 17.05 -12.41 -4.69
CA GLN A 111 16.90 -11.52 -5.84
C GLN A 111 16.39 -12.28 -7.09
N GLU A 112 16.72 -13.57 -7.22
CA GLU A 112 16.34 -14.37 -8.39
C GLU A 112 14.83 -14.63 -8.42
N ALA A 113 14.21 -15.03 -7.31
CA ALA A 113 12.77 -15.22 -7.22
C ALA A 113 12.02 -13.92 -7.53
N PHE A 114 12.50 -12.78 -7.01
CA PHE A 114 11.91 -11.47 -7.28
C PHE A 114 11.96 -11.12 -8.78
N GLN A 115 13.11 -11.29 -9.42
CA GLN A 115 13.26 -11.04 -10.87
C GLN A 115 12.42 -11.99 -11.72
N ASN A 116 12.34 -13.27 -11.34
CA ASN A 116 11.49 -14.24 -12.01
C ASN A 116 10.01 -13.88 -11.89
N MET A 117 9.56 -13.45 -10.71
CA MET A 117 8.21 -12.96 -10.49
C MET A 117 7.89 -11.72 -11.36
N LEU A 118 8.79 -10.73 -11.42
CA LEU A 118 8.62 -9.57 -12.30
C LEU A 118 8.48 -9.99 -13.76
N ARG A 119 9.27 -10.96 -14.22
CA ARG A 119 9.15 -11.54 -15.57
C ARG A 119 7.78 -12.16 -15.81
N LEU A 120 7.26 -12.96 -14.88
CA LEU A 120 5.92 -13.58 -15.02
C LEU A 120 4.82 -12.56 -15.27
N PHE A 121 4.85 -11.45 -14.53
CA PHE A 121 3.87 -10.38 -14.68
C PHE A 121 4.11 -9.57 -15.97
N SER A 122 5.36 -9.21 -16.26
CA SER A 122 5.70 -8.42 -17.45
C SER A 122 5.51 -9.16 -18.77
N ASP A 123 5.54 -10.49 -18.76
CA ASP A 123 5.31 -11.35 -19.93
C ASP A 123 3.83 -11.74 -20.11
N ASN A 124 2.97 -11.24 -19.23
CA ASN A 124 1.52 -11.44 -19.22
C ASN A 124 1.10 -12.91 -19.16
N LEU A 125 1.80 -13.76 -18.41
CA LEU A 125 1.50 -15.20 -18.42
C LEU A 125 0.06 -15.48 -17.97
N LEU A 126 -0.39 -14.80 -16.90
CA LEU A 126 -1.75 -14.89 -16.39
C LEU A 126 -2.80 -14.40 -17.40
N GLY A 127 -2.58 -13.23 -18.04
CA GLY A 127 -3.55 -12.67 -18.99
C GLY A 127 -3.61 -13.44 -20.31
N LYS A 128 -2.52 -14.10 -20.73
CA LYS A 128 -2.50 -15.01 -21.90
C LYS A 128 -3.33 -16.26 -21.64
N GLY A 129 -3.23 -16.84 -20.43
CA GLY A 129 -4.01 -18.02 -20.05
C GLY A 129 -5.46 -17.71 -19.69
N CYS A 130 -5.72 -16.56 -19.07
CA CYS A 130 -7.01 -16.20 -18.49
C CYS A 130 -7.39 -14.74 -18.86
N PRO A 131 -7.88 -14.45 -20.08
CA PRO A 131 -8.09 -13.09 -20.57
C PRO A 131 -9.21 -12.31 -19.86
N TYR A 132 -10.01 -13.00 -19.04
CA TYR A 132 -11.06 -12.40 -18.21
C TYR A 132 -10.55 -11.91 -16.85
N ILE A 133 -9.26 -12.12 -16.54
CA ILE A 133 -8.63 -11.68 -15.29
C ILE A 133 -7.95 -10.33 -15.48
N ARG A 134 -8.11 -9.45 -14.50
CA ARG A 134 -7.40 -8.18 -14.37
C ARG A 134 -6.46 -8.25 -13.18
N LEU A 135 -5.18 -8.04 -13.44
CA LEU A 135 -4.16 -7.97 -12.39
C LEU A 135 -3.89 -6.50 -12.07
N ILE A 136 -4.02 -6.13 -10.80
CA ILE A 136 -3.65 -4.82 -10.28
C ILE A 136 -2.44 -5.02 -9.36
N ILE A 137 -1.35 -4.32 -9.66
CA ILE A 137 -0.13 -4.35 -8.85
C ILE A 137 0.07 -2.94 -8.29
N ALA A 138 0.13 -2.82 -6.97
CA ALA A 138 0.51 -1.60 -6.28
C ALA A 138 1.93 -1.75 -5.72
N SER A 139 2.77 -0.76 -5.99
CA SER A 139 4.19 -0.79 -5.62
C SER A 139 4.80 0.61 -5.64
N ARG A 140 5.86 0.83 -4.87
CA ARG A 140 6.81 1.92 -5.15
C ARG A 140 7.55 1.65 -6.46
N PRO A 141 7.90 2.70 -7.23
CA PRO A 141 8.62 2.56 -8.50
C PRO A 141 10.12 2.39 -8.25
N THR A 142 10.55 1.22 -7.74
CA THR A 142 11.99 0.92 -7.67
C THR A 142 12.57 0.76 -9.08
N GLU A 143 13.89 0.80 -9.21
CA GLU A 143 14.56 0.69 -10.50
C GLU A 143 14.21 -0.63 -11.20
N GLU A 144 14.24 -1.74 -10.47
CA GLU A 144 13.93 -3.09 -10.97
C GLU A 144 12.48 -3.22 -11.43
N ILE A 145 11.54 -2.70 -10.63
CA ILE A 145 10.10 -2.75 -10.93
C ILE A 145 9.78 -1.88 -12.14
N THR A 146 10.35 -0.68 -12.19
CA THR A 146 10.18 0.24 -13.31
C THR A 146 10.72 -0.38 -14.59
N ALA A 147 11.94 -0.92 -14.55
CA ALA A 147 12.57 -1.56 -15.71
C ALA A 147 11.78 -2.78 -16.23
N ALA A 148 11.18 -3.57 -15.33
CA ALA A 148 10.40 -4.74 -15.72
C ALA A 148 9.09 -4.38 -16.46
N PHE A 149 8.41 -3.31 -16.03
CA PHE A 149 7.07 -2.97 -16.50
C PHE A 149 7.00 -1.85 -17.54
N ILE A 150 8.07 -1.08 -17.74
CA ILE A 150 8.10 0.00 -18.72
C ILE A 150 7.93 -0.55 -20.16
N GLU A 151 7.25 0.23 -21.01
CA GLU A 151 7.02 -0.05 -22.43
C GLU A 151 6.31 -1.39 -22.76
N ARG A 152 5.66 -2.03 -21.78
CA ARG A 152 4.87 -3.25 -22.01
C ARG A 152 3.47 -2.88 -22.54
N PRO A 153 3.04 -3.34 -23.73
CA PRO A 153 1.81 -2.87 -24.38
C PRO A 153 0.51 -3.26 -23.67
N HIS A 154 0.57 -4.26 -22.78
CA HIS A 154 -0.57 -4.76 -22.00
C HIS A 154 -0.58 -4.24 -20.56
N ILE A 155 0.39 -3.39 -20.18
CA ILE A 155 0.49 -2.81 -18.85
C ILE A 155 0.12 -1.33 -18.93
N TYR A 156 -0.79 -0.92 -18.05
CA TYR A 156 -1.26 0.45 -17.96
C TYR A 156 -0.73 1.06 -16.66
N PRO A 157 0.39 1.79 -16.70
CA PRO A 157 0.94 2.39 -15.50
C PRO A 157 0.03 3.52 -15.00
N PHE A 158 -0.19 3.56 -13.69
CA PHE A 158 -0.90 4.64 -13.02
C PHE A 158 0.01 5.18 -11.91
N TYR A 159 0.61 6.35 -12.16
CA TYR A 159 1.54 6.97 -11.22
C TYR A 159 0.80 7.93 -10.28
N LEU A 160 1.00 7.76 -8.98
CA LEU A 160 0.59 8.73 -7.98
C LEU A 160 1.70 9.77 -7.82
N ASP A 161 1.49 10.96 -8.37
CA ASP A 161 2.45 12.06 -8.24
C ASP A 161 2.29 12.77 -6.90
N ILE A 162 3.22 12.52 -5.99
CA ILE A 162 3.24 13.15 -4.67
C ILE A 162 3.55 14.66 -4.74
N ASN A 163 4.14 15.14 -5.83
CA ASN A 163 4.51 16.55 -6.00
C ASN A 163 3.42 17.37 -6.68
N SER A 164 2.28 16.76 -7.03
CA SER A 164 1.22 17.44 -7.75
C SER A 164 0.51 18.48 -6.86
N PRO A 165 0.00 19.58 -7.45
CA PRO A 165 -0.86 20.53 -6.74
C PRO A 165 -2.11 19.87 -6.13
N GLU A 166 -2.64 18.84 -6.79
CA GLU A 166 -3.78 18.05 -6.33
C GLU A 166 -3.44 17.32 -5.03
N THR A 167 -2.28 16.63 -4.97
CA THR A 167 -1.83 15.94 -3.76
C THR A 167 -1.68 16.91 -2.58
N LYS A 168 -1.10 18.08 -2.81
CA LYS A 168 -1.01 19.12 -1.77
C LYS A 168 -2.40 19.55 -1.30
N SER A 169 -3.32 19.79 -2.23
CA SER A 169 -4.70 20.20 -1.91
C SER A 169 -5.45 19.14 -1.11
N ASP A 170 -5.26 17.86 -1.43
CA ASP A 170 -5.87 16.75 -0.70
C ASP A 170 -5.28 16.59 0.70
N ILE A 171 -3.98 16.84 0.89
CA ILE A 171 -3.33 16.89 2.20
C ILE A 171 -3.89 18.04 3.04
N GLU A 172 -4.05 19.24 2.47
CA GLU A 172 -4.67 20.37 3.16
C GLU A 172 -6.10 20.05 3.60
N LEU A 173 -6.88 19.40 2.73
CA LEU A 173 -8.25 18.96 3.04
C LEU A 173 -8.25 17.93 4.18
N TYR A 174 -7.35 16.94 4.13
CA TYR A 174 -7.19 15.94 5.18
C TYR A 174 -6.85 16.59 6.52
N LEU A 175 -5.83 17.45 6.55
CA LEU A 175 -5.39 18.18 7.74
C LEU A 175 -6.54 18.99 8.33
N ARG A 176 -7.28 19.71 7.48
CA ARG A 176 -8.45 20.50 7.89
C ARG A 176 -9.46 19.62 8.61
N LYS A 177 -9.91 18.55 7.94
CA LYS A 177 -10.93 17.65 8.49
C LYS A 177 -10.50 16.99 9.79
N LYS A 178 -9.22 16.66 9.94
CA LYS A 178 -8.70 15.99 11.14
C LYS A 178 -8.40 16.95 12.29
N LEU A 179 -7.99 18.19 12.02
CA LEU A 179 -7.76 19.20 13.06
C LEU A 179 -9.07 19.87 13.51
N GLU A 180 -10.07 19.96 12.63
CA GLU A 180 -11.43 20.44 12.95
C GLU A 180 -12.10 19.65 14.08
N ILE A 181 -11.85 18.33 14.13
CA ILE A 181 -12.45 17.46 15.15
C ILE A 181 -11.72 17.48 16.50
N ILE A 182 -10.60 18.20 16.63
CA ILE A 182 -9.81 18.27 17.88
C ILE A 182 -10.25 19.51 18.69
N PRO A 183 -10.99 19.36 19.80
CA PRO A 183 -11.55 20.52 20.51
C PRO A 183 -10.49 21.47 21.07
N ALA A 184 -9.36 20.94 21.55
CA ALA A 184 -8.25 21.74 22.07
C ALA A 184 -7.57 22.57 20.97
N PHE A 185 -7.50 22.04 19.73
CA PHE A 185 -6.99 22.79 18.58
C PHE A 185 -7.94 23.95 18.21
N GLN A 186 -9.26 23.72 18.24
CA GLN A 186 -10.26 24.76 17.95
C GLN A 186 -10.26 25.90 18.98
N LYS A 187 -9.78 25.64 20.19
CA LYS A 187 -9.66 26.64 21.27
C LYS A 187 -8.35 27.43 21.24
N LEU A 188 -7.44 27.14 20.32
CA LEU A 188 -6.17 27.86 20.23
C LEU A 188 -6.42 29.36 19.96
N PRO A 189 -5.71 30.26 20.65
CA PRO A 189 -5.87 31.69 20.43
C PRO A 189 -5.35 32.06 19.04
N LYS A 190 -5.98 33.05 18.39
CA LYS A 190 -5.61 33.49 17.02
C LYS A 190 -4.11 33.85 16.89
N SER A 191 -3.50 34.37 17.95
CA SER A 191 -2.06 34.68 18.00
C SER A 191 -1.16 33.46 17.78
N LYS A 192 -1.65 32.25 18.09
CA LYS A 192 -0.91 30.98 17.93
C LYS A 192 -1.19 30.30 16.59
N ILE A 193 -2.18 30.80 15.84
CA ILE A 193 -2.62 30.22 14.57
C ILE A 193 -2.00 30.97 13.36
N GLY A 194 -1.20 32.02 13.63
CA GLY A 194 -0.49 32.77 12.59
C GLY A 194 -1.39 33.73 11.80
N PRO A 195 -0.82 34.43 10.80
CA PRO A 195 -1.59 35.33 9.93
C PRO A 195 -2.68 34.54 9.21
N ASN A 196 -3.87 35.12 8.97
CA ASN A 196 -4.99 34.45 8.28
C ASN A 196 -5.55 33.18 8.95
N GLY A 197 -5.21 32.93 10.22
CA GLY A 197 -5.83 31.87 11.02
C GLY A 197 -5.56 30.47 10.47
N GLN A 198 -6.55 29.57 10.60
CA GLN A 198 -6.34 28.13 10.34
C GLN A 198 -5.83 27.84 8.93
N PHE A 199 -6.19 28.67 7.94
CA PHE A 199 -5.72 28.51 6.56
C PHE A 199 -4.19 28.54 6.45
N TYR A 200 -3.53 29.44 7.18
CA TYR A 200 -2.07 29.53 7.18
C TYR A 200 -1.42 28.27 7.73
N ILE A 201 -1.90 27.76 8.87
CA ILE A 201 -1.38 26.52 9.45
C ILE A 201 -1.53 25.36 8.47
N LEU A 202 -2.71 25.21 7.86
CA LEU A 202 -2.97 24.12 6.92
C LEU A 202 -2.01 24.13 5.74
N ASN A 203 -1.78 25.30 5.14
CA ASN A 203 -0.81 25.45 4.05
C ASN A 203 0.63 25.19 4.54
N GLU A 204 1.03 25.69 5.71
CA GLU A 204 2.38 25.46 6.26
C GLU A 204 2.65 23.98 6.57
N LEU A 205 1.67 23.27 7.13
CA LEU A 205 1.76 21.85 7.40
C LEU A 205 1.72 21.03 6.09
N ALA A 206 0.89 21.40 5.12
CA ALA A 206 0.85 20.72 3.83
C ALA A 206 2.15 20.90 3.03
N ASN A 207 2.76 22.09 3.09
CA ASN A 207 4.09 22.31 2.51
C ASN A 207 5.15 21.43 3.18
N ARG A 208 5.12 21.32 4.52
CA ARG A 208 6.04 20.46 5.28
C ARG A 208 5.82 18.97 5.07
N ALA A 209 4.62 18.56 4.67
CA ALA A 209 4.34 17.18 4.33
C ALA A 209 5.05 16.71 3.05
N SER A 210 5.47 17.62 2.15
CA SER A 210 6.10 17.30 0.86
C SER A 210 5.41 16.14 0.12
N GLY A 211 4.07 16.20 0.03
CA GLY A 211 3.28 15.20 -0.68
C GLY A 211 2.97 13.92 0.11
N LEU A 212 3.39 13.81 1.38
CA LEU A 212 3.24 12.59 2.16
C LEU A 212 2.03 12.64 3.10
N PHE A 213 1.01 11.84 2.80
CA PHE A 213 -0.14 11.66 3.70
C PHE A 213 0.24 11.08 5.06
N ILE A 214 1.23 10.18 5.11
CA ILE A 214 1.72 9.62 6.38
C ILE A 214 2.27 10.73 7.29
N TRP A 215 2.93 11.73 6.72
CA TRP A 215 3.42 12.88 7.47
C TRP A 215 2.26 13.64 8.11
N ALA A 216 1.24 13.97 7.32
CA ALA A 216 0.05 14.67 7.81
C ALA A 216 -0.68 13.88 8.90
N ALA A 217 -0.82 12.56 8.72
CA ALA A 217 -1.47 11.69 9.70
C ALA A 217 -0.71 11.64 11.03
N VAL A 218 0.62 11.48 10.99
CA VAL A 218 1.46 11.46 12.19
C VAL A 218 1.43 12.83 12.89
N VAL A 219 1.54 13.93 12.15
CA VAL A 219 1.48 15.29 12.72
C VAL A 219 0.15 15.56 13.39
N VAL A 220 -0.98 15.22 12.77
CA VAL A 220 -2.32 15.33 13.38
C VAL A 220 -2.36 14.56 14.70
N LYS A 221 -1.91 13.30 14.68
CA LYS A 221 -1.91 12.45 15.87
C LYS A 221 -1.03 13.05 16.97
N PHE A 222 0.16 13.54 16.61
CA PHE A 222 1.11 14.15 17.53
C PHE A 222 0.57 15.43 18.17
N ILE A 223 0.05 16.34 17.35
CA ILE A 223 -0.55 17.61 17.79
C ILE A 223 -1.75 17.36 18.70
N SER A 224 -2.54 16.31 18.46
CA SER A 224 -3.76 16.05 19.25
C SER A 224 -3.54 15.94 20.76
N GLY A 225 -2.36 15.48 21.20
CA GLY A 225 -2.03 15.37 22.63
C GLY A 225 -1.71 16.70 23.31
N TYR A 226 -1.01 17.61 22.62
CA TYR A 226 -0.69 18.94 23.14
C TYR A 226 -0.65 19.97 22.00
N PRO A 227 -1.82 20.45 21.53
CA PRO A 227 -1.91 21.17 20.27
C PRO A 227 -1.09 22.44 20.18
N GLU A 228 -1.00 23.22 21.26
CA GLU A 228 -0.27 24.48 21.22
C GLU A 228 1.24 24.25 21.07
N GLY A 229 1.86 23.53 22.00
CA GLY A 229 3.31 23.34 22.00
C GLY A 229 3.79 22.55 20.79
N ARG A 230 3.13 21.43 20.47
CA ARG A 230 3.56 20.53 19.40
C ARG A 230 3.29 21.06 18.00
N LEU A 231 2.34 21.98 17.84
CA LEU A 231 2.16 22.66 16.56
C LEU A 231 3.32 23.63 16.30
N GLN A 232 3.72 24.40 17.32
CA GLN A 232 4.80 25.37 17.16
C GLN A 232 6.15 24.71 16.86
N THR A 233 6.41 23.52 17.40
CA THR A 233 7.64 22.77 17.08
C THR A 233 7.73 22.46 15.58
N PHE A 234 6.64 22.03 14.94
CA PHE A 234 6.62 21.80 13.50
C PHE A 234 6.66 23.10 12.69
N LEU A 235 5.95 24.16 13.12
CA LEU A 235 6.00 25.44 12.41
C LEU A 235 7.39 26.11 12.47
N ALA A 236 8.20 25.78 13.48
CA ALA A 236 9.57 26.27 13.62
C ALA A 236 10.59 25.54 12.72
N THR A 237 10.23 24.40 12.12
CA THR A 237 11.15 23.70 11.20
C THR A 237 11.17 24.36 9.84
N ASP A 238 12.26 24.16 9.10
CA ASP A 238 12.31 24.51 7.68
C ASP A 238 11.29 23.69 6.86
N ILE A 239 10.91 24.22 5.70
CA ILE A 239 10.11 23.49 4.72
C ILE A 239 11.05 22.53 3.97
N PRO A 240 10.80 21.21 4.01
CA PRO A 240 11.63 20.23 3.33
C PRO A 240 11.51 20.38 1.81
N ASN A 241 12.63 20.21 1.11
CA ASN A 241 12.65 20.17 -0.35
C ASN A 241 12.53 18.75 -0.94
N THR A 242 12.47 17.72 -0.09
CA THR A 242 12.23 16.33 -0.51
C THR A 242 11.36 15.59 0.52
N SER A 243 10.62 14.59 0.05
CA SER A 243 9.79 13.71 0.88
C SER A 243 10.61 12.96 1.95
N THR A 244 11.81 12.48 1.62
CA THR A 244 12.69 11.82 2.58
C THR A 244 13.11 12.77 3.71
N LYS A 245 13.48 14.02 3.38
CA LYS A 245 13.80 15.01 4.41
C LYS A 245 12.57 15.37 5.25
N ALA A 246 11.39 15.43 4.64
CA ALA A 246 10.14 15.66 5.38
C ALA A 246 9.91 14.59 6.46
N LEU A 247 10.13 13.31 6.14
CA LEU A 247 10.05 12.21 7.11
C LEU A 247 11.14 12.31 8.18
N THR A 248 12.39 12.59 7.80
CA THR A 248 13.47 12.75 8.78
C THR A 248 13.15 13.86 9.78
N MET A 249 12.74 15.04 9.29
CA MET A 249 12.37 16.16 10.16
C MET A 249 11.12 15.86 10.98
N LEU A 250 10.13 15.15 10.43
CA LEU A 250 8.96 14.70 11.18
C LEU A 250 9.35 13.93 12.43
N TYR A 251 10.08 12.83 12.24
CA TYR A 251 10.43 11.95 13.34
C TYR A 251 11.40 12.61 14.30
N GLN A 252 12.40 13.36 13.81
CA GLN A 252 13.30 14.12 14.68
C GLN A 252 12.53 15.14 15.53
N THR A 253 11.66 15.94 14.92
CA THR A 253 10.89 16.96 15.65
C THR A 253 9.96 16.34 16.69
N ALA A 254 9.28 15.24 16.33
CA ALA A 254 8.41 14.52 17.25
C ALA A 254 9.21 13.94 18.43
N LEU A 255 10.32 13.25 18.16
CA LEU A 255 11.17 12.63 19.18
C LEU A 255 11.83 13.67 20.10
N ASP A 256 12.37 14.75 19.54
CA ASP A 256 12.98 15.85 20.31
C ASP A 256 11.94 16.56 21.19
N SER A 257 10.72 16.74 20.69
CA SER A 257 9.62 17.30 21.47
C SER A 257 9.26 16.39 22.63
N ILE A 258 9.12 15.08 22.39
CA ILE A 258 8.84 14.09 23.44
C ILE A 258 9.96 14.06 24.48
N ALA A 259 11.22 14.08 24.07
CA ALA A 259 12.37 14.02 24.98
C ALA A 259 12.47 15.24 25.92
N ARG A 260 11.89 16.37 25.55
CA ARG A 260 11.84 17.60 26.36
C ARG A 260 10.63 17.66 27.28
N GLU A 261 9.59 16.88 26.98
CA GLU A 261 8.43 16.72 27.85
C GLU A 261 8.86 15.78 28.98
N GLU A 262 9.00 16.29 30.21
CA GLU A 262 9.31 15.49 31.42
C GLU A 262 8.10 14.62 31.81
N ASP A 263 7.65 13.74 30.91
CA ASP A 263 6.42 12.97 31.03
C ASP A 263 6.71 11.49 31.32
N TYR A 264 5.93 10.90 32.24
CA TYR A 264 6.06 9.52 32.71
C TYR A 264 5.53 8.50 31.70
N ASP A 265 4.88 8.94 30.61
CA ASP A 265 4.33 8.06 29.56
C ASP A 265 5.07 8.17 28.20
N LEU A 266 6.40 8.14 28.27
CA LEU A 266 7.29 8.12 27.11
C LEU A 266 6.94 7.01 26.10
N LYS A 267 6.43 5.87 26.60
CA LYS A 267 6.12 4.69 25.78
C LYS A 267 4.93 4.91 24.84
N ASP A 268 3.87 5.55 25.33
CA ASP A 268 2.71 5.84 24.48
C ASP A 268 3.00 6.99 23.50
N HIS A 269 3.86 7.94 23.88
CA HIS A 269 4.37 8.98 22.99
C HIS A 269 5.25 8.43 21.86
N LEU A 270 6.15 7.49 22.15
CA LEU A 270 6.99 6.83 21.15
C LEU A 270 6.15 5.98 20.17
N ARG A 271 5.18 5.22 20.68
CA ARG A 271 4.20 4.48 19.82
C ARG A 271 3.38 5.44 18.96
N LEU A 272 3.04 6.61 19.49
CA LEU A 272 2.27 7.60 18.76
C LEU A 272 3.05 8.19 17.58
N ALA A 273 4.35 8.45 17.78
CA ALA A 273 5.25 9.02 16.77
C ALA A 273 5.73 7.97 15.74
N LEU A 274 6.05 6.74 16.15
CA LEU A 274 6.72 5.74 15.31
C LEU A 274 5.77 4.73 14.64
N GLY A 275 4.52 4.64 15.11
CA GLY A 275 3.55 3.64 14.64
C GLY A 275 3.55 2.39 15.51
#